data_AF-A0A4D6X3G9-F1
#
_entry.id   AF-A0A4D6X3G9-F1
#
_cell.length_a   1.000
_cell.length_b   1.000
_cell.length_c   1.000
_cell.angle_alpha   90.00
_cell.angle_beta   90.00
_cell.angle_gamma   90.00
#
_symmetry.space_group_name_H-M   'P 1'
#
loop_
_entity.id
_entity.type
_entity.pdbx_description
1 polymer ?
#
loop_
_entity_poly.entity_id
_entity_poly.type
_entity_poly.pdbx_seq_one_letter_code
_entity_poly.pdbx_strand_id
1 'polypeptide(L)'
;MKKHVPDPPHRKSPRTPFFTVQSDMYPPDALAHASELLRGVAETIDEHCRARAGEPGMGMLGNAMHATEIAHELVEHVLAFFPREQSKPEE
;
A
#
# COMPACT_ATOMS: atom_id res chain seq x y z
N MET A 1 -16.97 40.89 -34.37
CA MET A 1 -15.75 40.46 -33.67
C MET A 1 -16.13 39.45 -32.61
N LYS A 2 -15.82 38.16 -32.80
CA LYS A 2 -16.07 37.13 -31.77
C LYS A 2 -14.90 37.21 -30.79
N LYS A 3 -15.17 37.67 -29.57
CA LYS A 3 -14.14 37.75 -28.53
C LYS A 3 -13.73 36.33 -28.19
N HIS A 4 -12.44 36.01 -28.31
CA HIS A 4 -11.94 34.71 -27.90
C HIS A 4 -12.08 34.65 -26.38
N VAL A 5 -13.07 33.89 -25.91
CA VAL A 5 -13.22 33.60 -24.49
C VAL A 5 -12.21 32.49 -24.20
N PRO A 6 -11.29 32.66 -23.23
CA PRO A 6 -10.42 31.58 -22.79
C PRO A 6 -11.29 30.45 -22.23
N ASP A 7 -10.99 29.21 -22.63
CA ASP A 7 -11.68 28.06 -22.04
C ASP A 7 -11.51 28.09 -20.51
N PRO A 8 -12.59 27.79 -19.75
CA PRO A 8 -12.50 27.75 -18.30
C PRO A 8 -11.44 26.73 -17.89
N PRO A 9 -10.63 27.03 -16.85
CA PRO A 9 -9.58 26.11 -16.42
C PRO A 9 -10.22 24.78 -16.06
N HIS A 10 -9.84 23.72 -16.80
CA HIS A 10 -10.25 22.37 -16.48
C HIS A 10 -9.85 22.11 -15.04
N ARG A 11 -10.87 21.99 -14.16
CA ARG A 11 -10.67 21.56 -12.78
C ARG A 11 -10.03 20.18 -12.85
N LYS A 12 -8.70 20.13 -12.73
CA LYS A 12 -7.98 18.88 -12.51
C LYS A 12 -8.66 18.25 -11.30
N SER A 13 -9.27 17.10 -11.51
CA SER A 13 -9.87 16.33 -10.43
C SER A 13 -8.82 16.18 -9.32
N PRO A 14 -9.21 16.14 -8.03
CA PRO A 14 -8.30 15.89 -6.91
C PRO A 14 -7.84 14.43 -6.88
N ARG A 15 -7.48 13.90 -8.06
CA ARG A 15 -6.95 12.57 -8.31
C ARG A 15 -5.43 12.59 -8.38
N THR A 16 -4.77 13.65 -7.92
CA THR A 16 -3.39 13.52 -7.49
C THR A 16 -3.42 12.62 -6.27
N PRO A 17 -2.98 11.35 -6.38
CA PRO A 17 -2.96 10.49 -5.22
C PRO A 17 -2.06 11.10 -4.15
N PHE A 18 -2.39 10.90 -2.87
CA PHE A 18 -1.56 11.35 -1.76
C PHE A 18 -0.15 10.75 -1.78
N PHE A 19 0.04 9.69 -2.57
CA PHE A 19 1.31 9.01 -2.80
C PHE A 19 1.46 8.72 -4.29
N THR A 20 2.67 8.90 -4.83
CA THR A 20 3.01 8.50 -6.19
C THR A 20 3.78 7.19 -6.12
N VAL A 21 3.37 6.17 -6.87
CA VAL A 21 4.12 4.92 -7.01
C VAL A 21 4.98 5.02 -8.27
N GLN A 22 6.28 4.75 -8.13
CA GLN A 22 7.19 4.65 -9.27
C GLN A 22 6.80 3.42 -10.11
N SER A 23 6.46 3.64 -11.39
CA SER A 23 5.92 2.60 -12.28
C SER A 23 7.00 1.75 -12.95
N ASP A 24 8.26 2.13 -12.80
CA ASP A 24 9.46 1.49 -13.34
C ASP A 24 10.12 0.52 -12.34
N MET A 25 9.51 0.31 -11.17
CA MET A 25 9.98 -0.62 -10.16
C MET A 25 9.85 -2.08 -10.63
N TYR A 26 10.89 -2.87 -10.39
CA TYR A 26 10.86 -4.30 -10.65
C TYR A 26 9.75 -4.97 -9.81
N PRO A 27 8.85 -5.79 -10.40
CA PRO A 27 7.66 -6.27 -9.70
C PRO A 27 7.93 -7.01 -8.36
N PRO A 28 8.97 -7.86 -8.23
CA PRO A 28 9.34 -8.46 -6.96
C PRO A 28 9.72 -7.44 -5.88
N ASP A 29 10.42 -6.36 -6.23
CA ASP A 29 10.77 -5.30 -5.28
C ASP A 29 9.51 -4.56 -4.81
N ALA A 30 8.59 -4.29 -5.74
CA ALA A 30 7.29 -3.70 -5.42
C ALA A 30 6.47 -4.58 -4.47
N LEU A 31 6.49 -5.90 -4.70
CA LEU A 31 5.82 -6.87 -3.82
C LEU A 31 6.51 -6.96 -2.45
N ALA A 32 7.84 -6.91 -2.38
CA ALA A 32 8.57 -6.88 -1.12
C ALA A 32 8.20 -5.65 -0.29
N HIS A 33 8.14 -4.47 -0.92
CA HIS A 33 7.67 -3.25 -0.26
C HIS A 33 6.20 -3.35 0.18
N ALA A 34 5.34 -3.97 -0.63
CA ALA A 34 3.94 -4.20 -0.24
C ALA A 34 3.85 -5.09 1.00
N SER A 35 4.65 -6.15 1.09
CA SER A 35 4.75 -7.03 2.26
C SER A 35 5.14 -6.25 3.52
N GLU A 36 6.20 -5.43 3.45
CA GLU A 36 6.64 -4.59 4.56
C GLU A 36 5.57 -3.59 5.02
N LEU A 37 4.87 -2.96 4.07
CA LEU A 37 3.78 -2.03 4.38
C LEU A 37 2.61 -2.72 5.08
N LEU A 38 2.22 -3.91 4.60
CA LEU A 38 1.14 -4.70 5.21
C LEU A 38 1.52 -5.14 6.63
N ARG A 39 2.77 -5.54 6.87
CA ARG A 39 3.26 -5.83 8.22
C ARG A 39 3.15 -4.61 9.13
N GLY A 40 3.56 -3.42 8.66
CA GLY A 40 3.45 -2.19 9.44
C GLY A 40 2.00 -1.81 9.77
N VAL A 41 1.07 -2.06 8.85
CA VAL A 41 -0.38 -1.88 9.10
C VAL A 41 -0.85 -2.83 10.19
N ALA A 42 -0.50 -4.12 10.10
CA ALA A 42 -0.87 -5.12 11.10
C ALA A 42 -0.32 -4.75 12.50
N GLU A 43 0.97 -4.41 12.60
CA GLU A 43 1.59 -3.97 13.85
C GLU A 43 0.89 -2.72 14.44
N THR A 44 0.51 -1.77 13.59
CA THR A 44 -0.20 -0.55 14.03
C THR A 44 -1.59 -0.87 14.57
N ILE A 45 -2.32 -1.78 13.90
CA ILE A 45 -3.65 -2.20 14.36
C ILE A 45 -3.52 -2.97 15.68
N ASP A 46 -2.56 -3.88 15.80
CA ASP A 46 -2.33 -4.65 17.03
C ASP A 46 -2.01 -3.72 18.19
N GLU A 47 -1.07 -2.79 18.01
CA GLU A 47 -0.71 -1.82 19.05
C GLU A 47 -1.91 -0.95 19.46
N HIS A 48 -2.70 -0.47 18.50
CA HIS A 48 -3.90 0.29 18.79
C HIS A 48 -4.92 -0.53 19.57
N CYS A 49 -5.11 -1.80 19.18
CA CYS A 49 -6.02 -2.72 19.85
C CYS A 49 -5.61 -3.01 21.29
N ARG A 50 -4.30 -3.18 21.54
CA ARG A 50 -3.76 -3.37 22.89
C ARG A 50 -3.90 -2.11 23.75
N ALA A 51 -3.60 -0.94 23.18
CA ALA A 51 -3.65 0.33 23.91
C ALA A 51 -5.09 0.77 24.26
N ARG A 52 -6.09 0.37 23.47
CA ARG A 52 -7.49 0.81 23.60
C ARG A 52 -8.46 -0.34 23.84
N ALA A 53 -7.99 -1.39 24.50
CA ALA A 53 -8.81 -2.57 24.80
C ALA A 53 -10.11 -2.18 25.52
N GLY A 54 -11.25 -2.65 24.99
CA GLY A 54 -12.58 -2.40 25.57
C GLY A 54 -13.33 -1.18 25.02
N GLU A 55 -12.73 -0.40 24.12
CA GLU A 55 -13.43 0.72 23.49
C GLU A 55 -14.45 0.29 22.41
N PRO A 56 -15.53 1.05 22.18
CA PRO A 56 -16.46 0.79 21.08
C PRO A 56 -15.78 0.91 19.70
N GLY A 57 -16.09 0.01 18.78
CA GLY A 57 -15.60 0.07 17.38
C GLY A 57 -14.43 -0.87 17.04
N MET A 58 -13.90 -1.61 18.02
CA MET A 58 -12.79 -2.57 17.83
C MET A 58 -13.09 -3.67 16.80
N GLY A 59 -14.37 -4.03 16.61
CA GLY A 59 -14.77 -5.00 15.59
C GLY A 59 -14.43 -4.59 14.15
N MET A 60 -14.44 -3.29 13.84
CA MET A 60 -14.04 -2.81 12.50
C MET A 60 -12.53 -2.97 12.28
N LEU A 61 -11.72 -2.85 13.33
CA LEU A 61 -10.27 -3.08 13.28
C LEU A 61 -9.94 -4.56 13.09
N GLY A 62 -10.76 -5.47 13.62
CA GLY A 62 -10.62 -6.91 13.38
C GLY A 62 -10.76 -7.28 11.90
N ASN A 63 -11.73 -6.69 11.20
CA ASN A 63 -11.88 -6.90 9.75
C ASN A 63 -10.69 -6.35 8.96
N ALA A 64 -10.18 -5.17 9.36
CA ALA A 64 -9.01 -4.56 8.72
C ALA A 64 -7.73 -5.39 8.94
N MET A 65 -7.53 -5.92 10.16
CA MET A 65 -6.43 -6.84 10.48
C MET A 65 -6.49 -8.07 9.59
N HIS A 66 -7.64 -8.75 9.56
CA HIS A 66 -7.80 -9.97 8.78
C HIS A 66 -7.57 -9.76 7.28
N ALA A 67 -8.08 -8.66 6.72
CA ALA A 67 -7.83 -8.31 5.32
C ALA A 67 -6.34 -8.03 5.05
N THR A 68 -5.64 -7.42 6.01
CA THR A 68 -4.19 -7.15 5.92
C THR A 68 -3.39 -8.45 5.93
N GLU A 69 -3.73 -9.39 6.81
CA GLU A 69 -3.11 -10.72 6.88
C GLU A 69 -3.29 -11.50 5.57
N ILE A 70 -4.51 -11.54 5.02
CA ILE A 70 -4.77 -12.21 3.73
C ILE A 70 -3.97 -11.56 2.61
N ALA A 71 -3.94 -10.22 2.54
CA ALA A 71 -3.18 -9.52 1.53
C ALA A 71 -1.68 -9.81 1.63
N HIS A 72 -1.15 -9.89 2.86
CA HIS A 72 0.25 -10.21 3.11
C HIS A 72 0.59 -11.61 2.63
N GLU A 73 -0.21 -12.62 2.99
CA GLU A 73 -0.03 -14.00 2.54
C GLU A 73 -0.11 -14.15 1.01
N LEU A 74 -0.99 -13.41 0.35
CA LEU A 74 -1.07 -13.40 -1.11
C LEU A 74 0.19 -12.80 -1.75
N VAL A 75 0.73 -11.73 -1.17
CA VAL A 75 1.98 -11.10 -1.63
C VAL A 75 3.16 -12.06 -1.45
N GLU A 76 3.31 -12.66 -0.28
CA GLU A 76 4.36 -13.64 0.02
C GLU A 76 4.25 -14.87 -0.90
N HIS A 77 3.04 -15.34 -1.17
CA HIS A 77 2.80 -16.43 -2.11
C HIS A 77 3.30 -16.09 -3.52
N VAL A 78 3.01 -14.88 -4.01
CA VAL A 78 3.47 -14.42 -5.33
C VAL A 78 4.99 -14.23 -5.33
N LEU A 79 5.57 -13.67 -4.27
CA LEU A 79 7.02 -13.51 -4.11
C LEU A 79 7.77 -14.83 -4.18
N ALA A 80 7.20 -15.92 -3.67
CA ALA A 80 7.81 -17.24 -3.71
C ALA A 80 8.04 -17.78 -5.13
N PHE A 81 7.34 -17.27 -6.15
CA PHE A 81 7.56 -17.64 -7.56
C PHE A 81 8.69 -16.87 -8.21
N PHE A 82 9.18 -15.79 -7.60
CA PHE A 82 10.31 -15.05 -8.12
C PHE A 82 11.60 -15.61 -7.52
N PRO A 83 12.55 -16.10 -8.36
CA PRO A 83 13.84 -16.51 -7.85
C PRO A 83 14.50 -15.30 -7.20
N ARG A 84 14.82 -15.40 -5.90
CA ARG A 84 15.70 -14.43 -5.26
C ARG A 84 17.04 -14.51 -5.99
N GLU A 85 17.30 -13.57 -6.89
CA GLU A 85 18.66 -13.35 -7.38
C GLU A 85 19.49 -12.95 -6.17
N GLN A 86 20.08 -13.96 -5.52
CA GLN A 86 21.10 -13.74 -4.51
C GLN A 86 22.23 -13.02 -5.23
N SER A 87 22.35 -11.72 -4.96
CA SER A 87 23.54 -10.93 -5.26
C SER A 87 24.73 -11.74 -4.77
N LYS A 88 25.53 -12.25 -5.72
CA LYS A 88 26.81 -12.89 -5.40
C LYS A 88 27.63 -11.89 -4.56
N PRO A 89 28.29 -12.34 -3.48
CA PRO A 89 29.24 -11.47 -2.80
C PRO A 89 30.34 -11.11 -3.81
N GLU A 90 30.56 -9.81 -3.99
CA GLU A 90 31.73 -9.32 -4.71
C GLU A 90 32.98 -9.79 -3.93
N GLU A 91 33.86 -10.50 -4.63
CA GLU A 91 35.15 -11.03 -4.14
C GLU A 91 36.22 -9.93 -4.08
#